data_AF-A0AAD9NSB4-F1
#
_entry.id   AF-A0AAD9NSB4-F1
#
_cell.length_a   1.000
_cell.length_b   1.000
_cell.length_c   1.000
_cell.angle_alpha   90.00
_cell.angle_beta   90.00
_cell.angle_gamma   90.00
#
_symmetry.space_group_name_H-M   'P 1'
#
loop_
_entity.id
_entity.type
_entity.pdbx_description
1 polymer ?
#
loop_
_entity_poly.entity_id
_entity_poly.type
_entity_poly.pdbx_seq_one_letter_code
_entity_poly.pdbx_strand_id
1 'polypeptide(L)'
;MAIVSCILAIFAVALTTPSDSLHLEGVWNSEEEFFKFLTRFGFQQTFDDDKSNTEGYIYGNITLLDPQNDTRPTSEFVVVDSEYFLDYYGNKDGESGVCPAMFRKIDTKAWDPICNPGGKEDFLRPLPCPVGLPCINGTQADWLIPGYQFTYKVDDILKPRYELIFWLRSWLE
;
A
#
# COMPACT_ATOMS: atom_id res chain seq x y z
N MET A 1 -32.70 33.20 -15.34
CA MET A 1 -31.28 32.76 -15.41
C MET A 1 -30.81 32.07 -14.13
N ALA A 2 -31.03 32.61 -12.93
CA ALA A 2 -30.57 31.98 -11.67
C ALA A 2 -31.16 30.58 -11.39
N ILE A 3 -32.45 30.36 -11.69
CA ILE A 3 -33.13 29.08 -11.43
C ILE A 3 -32.56 27.94 -12.29
N VAL A 4 -32.30 28.22 -13.58
CA VAL A 4 -31.71 27.25 -14.51
C VAL A 4 -30.29 26.89 -14.09
N SER A 5 -29.52 27.87 -13.59
CA SER A 5 -28.18 27.65 -13.05
C SER A 5 -28.19 26.77 -11.79
N CYS A 6 -29.14 26.97 -10.87
CA CYS A 6 -29.31 26.11 -9.70
C CYS A 6 -29.71 24.68 -10.07
N ILE A 7 -30.60 24.49 -11.04
CA ILE A 7 -31.02 23.15 -11.49
C ILE A 7 -29.84 22.40 -12.13
N LEU A 8 -29.04 23.08 -12.95
CA LEU A 8 -27.82 22.49 -13.54
C LEU A 8 -26.79 22.11 -12.47
N ALA A 9 -26.59 22.95 -11.45
CA ALA A 9 -25.67 22.65 -10.36
C ALA A 9 -26.13 21.44 -9.52
N ILE A 10 -27.42 21.36 -9.19
CA ILE A 10 -27.98 20.21 -8.45
C ILE A 10 -27.88 18.92 -9.27
N PHE A 11 -28.13 18.99 -10.58
CA PHE A 11 -28.01 17.83 -11.46
C PHE A 11 -26.55 17.37 -11.61
N ALA A 12 -25.59 18.30 -11.67
CA ALA A 12 -24.16 17.97 -11.70
C ALA A 12 -23.68 17.28 -10.41
N VAL A 13 -24.14 17.74 -9.24
CA VAL A 13 -23.82 17.11 -7.95
C VAL A 13 -24.49 15.74 -7.80
N ALA A 14 -25.71 15.56 -8.35
CA ALA A 14 -26.40 14.27 -8.29
C ALA A 14 -25.75 13.18 -9.17
N LEU A 15 -24.89 13.56 -10.13
CA LEU A 15 -24.19 12.64 -11.03
C LEU A 15 -22.84 12.17 -10.47
N THR A 16 -22.37 12.68 -9.33
CA THR A 16 -21.13 12.19 -8.72
C THR A 16 -21.38 10.87 -8.01
N THR A 17 -20.77 9.79 -8.48
CA THR A 17 -20.79 8.50 -7.78
C THR A 17 -19.98 8.61 -6.49
N PRO A 18 -20.46 8.05 -5.36
CA PRO A 18 -19.67 8.02 -4.12
C PRO A 18 -18.42 7.18 -4.36
N SER A 19 -17.24 7.79 -4.18
CA SER A 19 -15.97 7.08 -4.10
C SER A 19 -15.70 6.79 -2.62
N ASP A 20 -15.59 5.51 -2.28
CA ASP A 20 -15.25 5.09 -0.93
C ASP A 20 -13.74 5.23 -0.75
N SER A 21 -13.30 5.99 0.25
CA SER A 21 -11.88 6.21 0.53
C SER A 21 -11.62 6.15 2.02
N LEU A 22 -10.44 5.65 2.37
CA LEU A 22 -9.97 5.54 3.74
C LEU A 22 -8.66 6.32 3.86
N HIS A 23 -8.66 7.34 4.72
CA HIS A 23 -7.47 8.09 5.07
C HIS A 23 -6.97 7.66 6.45
N LEU A 24 -5.70 7.26 6.54
CA LEU A 24 -5.07 6.82 7.78
C LEU A 24 -3.96 7.79 8.17
N GLU A 25 -3.96 8.19 9.45
CA GLU A 25 -2.90 9.00 10.05
C GLU A 25 -2.47 8.39 11.38
N GLY A 26 -1.19 8.45 11.69
CA GLY A 26 -0.69 7.95 12.96
C GLY A 26 0.83 7.86 13.03
N VAL A 27 1.30 7.38 14.18
CA VAL A 27 2.70 7.11 14.47
C VAL A 27 2.82 5.66 14.89
N TRP A 28 3.89 5.00 14.46
CA TRP A 28 4.20 3.63 14.83
C TRP A 28 5.62 3.58 15.40
N ASN A 29 5.76 2.91 16.55
CA ASN A 29 7.04 2.63 17.17
C ASN A 29 7.40 1.16 16.93
N SER A 30 8.33 0.91 16.00
CA SER A 30 8.74 -0.44 15.62
C SER A 30 9.54 -1.17 16.70
N GLU A 31 10.04 -0.48 17.73
CA GLU A 31 10.74 -1.11 18.85
C GLU A 31 9.75 -1.85 19.78
N GLU A 32 8.61 -1.24 20.04
CA GLU A 32 7.55 -1.77 20.91
C GLU A 32 6.62 -2.74 20.17
N GLU A 33 6.27 -2.43 18.93
CA GLU A 33 5.34 -3.19 18.10
C GLU A 33 6.08 -3.73 16.87
N PHE A 34 6.47 -5.01 16.89
CA PHE A 34 7.10 -5.67 15.74
C PHE A 34 6.22 -5.67 14.48
N PHE A 35 4.91 -5.79 14.68
CA PHE A 35 3.90 -5.86 13.63
C PHE A 35 2.72 -4.95 13.99
N LYS A 36 2.18 -4.24 13.01
CA LYS A 36 0.98 -3.43 13.18
C LYS A 36 0.05 -3.54 11.99
N PHE A 37 -1.09 -4.19 12.21
CA PHE A 37 -2.18 -4.21 11.24
C PHE A 37 -2.80 -2.81 11.12
N LEU A 38 -2.93 -2.29 9.90
CA LEU A 38 -3.53 -0.99 9.66
C LEU A 38 -4.99 -1.09 9.23
N THR A 39 -5.23 -1.81 8.14
CA THR A 39 -6.56 -1.90 7.56
C THR A 39 -6.66 -3.04 6.55
N ARG A 40 -7.89 -3.28 6.11
CA ARG A 40 -8.25 -4.08 4.95
C ARG A 40 -9.08 -3.22 4.01
N PHE A 41 -8.85 -3.34 2.71
CA PHE A 41 -9.58 -2.57 1.72
C PHE A 41 -9.94 -3.44 0.52
N GLY A 42 -11.13 -3.24 -0.03
CA GLY A 42 -11.63 -3.99 -1.18
C GLY A 42 -11.66 -3.10 -2.41
N PHE A 43 -11.03 -3.55 -3.49
CA PHE A 43 -11.06 -2.90 -4.79
C PHE A 43 -11.92 -3.72 -5.74
N GLN A 44 -12.74 -3.03 -6.53
CA GLN A 44 -13.46 -3.66 -7.63
C GLN A 44 -12.49 -4.09 -8.73
N GLN A 45 -12.94 -5.01 -9.58
CA GLN A 45 -12.19 -5.41 -10.76
C GLN A 45 -11.97 -4.20 -11.66
N THR A 46 -10.77 -4.06 -12.20
CA THR A 46 -10.43 -3.01 -13.17
C THR A 46 -10.91 -3.42 -14.56
N PHE A 47 -11.54 -2.49 -15.28
CA PHE A 47 -11.96 -2.73 -16.66
C PHE A 47 -10.86 -2.28 -17.62
N ASP A 48 -10.46 -3.15 -18.55
CA ASP A 48 -9.33 -2.88 -19.45
C ASP A 48 -9.61 -1.70 -20.40
N ASP A 49 -10.87 -1.50 -20.77
CA ASP A 49 -11.37 -0.40 -21.57
C ASP A 49 -11.64 0.90 -20.78
N ASP A 50 -11.63 0.84 -19.44
CA ASP A 50 -11.89 1.98 -18.56
C ASP A 50 -10.97 2.00 -17.31
N LYS A 51 -9.68 1.75 -17.52
CA LYS A 51 -8.71 1.63 -16.42
C LYS A 51 -8.68 2.85 -15.52
N SER A 52 -8.65 4.05 -16.10
CA SER A 52 -8.49 5.31 -15.37
C SER A 52 -9.60 5.58 -14.34
N ASN A 53 -10.78 4.99 -14.52
CA ASN A 53 -11.92 5.18 -13.62
C ASN A 53 -12.15 3.98 -12.68
N THR A 54 -11.47 2.85 -12.92
CA THR A 54 -11.77 1.56 -12.27
C THR A 54 -10.57 0.96 -11.55
N GLU A 55 -9.39 1.54 -11.73
CA GLU A 55 -8.20 1.21 -10.95
C GLU A 55 -8.24 1.87 -9.57
N GLY A 56 -7.62 1.18 -8.61
CA GLY A 56 -7.48 1.63 -7.24
C GLY A 56 -6.06 2.11 -6.95
N TYR A 57 -5.93 2.91 -5.89
CA TYR A 57 -4.65 3.44 -5.45
C TYR A 57 -4.53 3.38 -3.93
N ILE A 58 -3.35 2.99 -3.45
CA ILE A 58 -2.94 3.16 -2.05
C ILE A 58 -1.68 4.02 -2.07
N TYR A 59 -1.75 5.21 -1.48
CA TYR A 59 -0.68 6.20 -1.57
C TYR A 59 -0.60 7.02 -0.31
N GLY A 60 0.56 7.62 -0.07
CA GLY A 60 0.76 8.38 1.15
C GLY A 60 2.18 8.88 1.35
N ASN A 61 2.36 9.47 2.52
CA ASN A 61 3.65 9.93 3.01
C ASN A 61 4.02 9.13 4.26
N ILE A 62 5.22 8.57 4.25
CA ILE A 62 5.79 7.86 5.38
C ILE A 62 7.20 8.36 5.56
N THR A 63 7.41 9.09 6.65
CA THR A 63 8.71 9.65 7.01
C THR A 63 9.08 9.29 8.43
N LEU A 64 10.37 9.26 8.70
CA LEU A 64 10.87 9.30 10.07
C LEU A 64 10.50 10.61 10.74
N LEU A 65 10.13 10.51 12.02
CA LEU A 65 9.96 11.67 12.87
C LEU A 65 11.30 12.31 13.26
N ASP A 66 12.37 11.53 13.38
CA ASP A 66 13.73 12.01 13.63
C ASP A 66 14.72 11.40 12.62
N PRO A 67 14.96 12.08 11.47
CA PRO A 67 15.86 11.59 10.42
C PRO A 67 17.35 11.69 10.75
N GLN A 68 17.75 12.47 11.77
CA GLN A 68 19.16 12.85 12.00
C GLN A 68 19.90 11.85 12.92
N ASN A 69 19.18 11.07 13.70
CA ASN A 69 19.73 10.12 14.67
C ASN A 69 19.43 8.65 14.33
N ASP A 70 19.00 8.36 13.11
CA ASP A 70 18.39 7.07 12.84
C ASP A 70 19.40 5.97 12.47
N THR A 71 19.60 5.05 13.41
CA THR A 71 20.31 3.78 13.23
C THR A 71 19.35 2.57 13.26
N ARG A 72 18.03 2.80 13.25
CA ARG A 72 17.01 1.76 13.40
C ARG A 72 16.94 0.87 12.15
N PRO A 73 16.54 -0.40 12.31
CA PRO A 73 16.35 -1.29 11.19
C PRO A 73 15.29 -0.74 10.23
N THR A 74 15.49 -1.00 8.94
CA THR A 74 14.48 -0.77 7.91
C THR A 74 13.16 -1.42 8.35
N SER A 75 12.05 -0.80 7.99
CA SER A 75 10.71 -1.39 8.14
C SER A 75 10.15 -1.66 6.76
N GLU A 76 9.16 -2.53 6.72
CA GLU A 76 8.43 -2.84 5.50
C GLU A 76 6.97 -2.45 5.68
N PHE A 77 6.48 -1.67 4.73
CA PHE A 77 5.05 -1.49 4.54
C PHE A 77 4.61 -2.48 3.49
N VAL A 78 3.63 -3.28 3.87
CA VAL A 78 3.22 -4.43 3.09
C VAL A 78 1.77 -4.27 2.69
N VAL A 79 1.51 -4.48 1.40
CA VAL A 79 0.18 -4.54 0.80
C VAL A 79 0.06 -5.90 0.12
N VAL A 80 -0.86 -6.74 0.58
CA VAL A 80 -1.02 -8.10 0.05
C VAL A 80 -2.47 -8.50 -0.09
N ASP A 81 -2.76 -9.30 -1.12
CA ASP A 81 -4.06 -9.94 -1.29
C ASP A 81 -4.33 -10.88 -0.09
N SER A 82 -5.58 -10.88 0.36
CA SER A 82 -6.17 -11.80 1.34
C SER A 82 -5.75 -13.27 1.18
N GLU A 83 -5.47 -13.76 -0.03
CA GLU A 83 -5.01 -15.12 -0.26
C GLU A 83 -3.66 -15.43 0.41
N TYR A 84 -2.82 -14.42 0.64
CA TYR A 84 -1.53 -14.55 1.31
C TYR A 84 -1.62 -14.36 2.84
N PHE A 85 -2.75 -13.86 3.34
CA PHE A 85 -2.90 -13.44 4.73
C PHE A 85 -2.94 -14.58 5.74
N LEU A 86 -3.54 -15.73 5.42
CA LEU A 86 -3.71 -16.80 6.41
C LEU A 86 -2.36 -17.37 6.88
N ASP A 87 -1.43 -17.59 5.94
CA ASP A 87 -0.07 -18.02 6.26
C ASP A 87 0.71 -16.90 6.98
N TYR A 88 0.37 -15.64 6.72
CA TYR A 88 0.98 -14.47 7.34
C TYR A 88 0.52 -14.30 8.81
N TYR A 89 -0.78 -14.23 9.07
CA TYR A 89 -1.32 -13.98 10.41
C TYR A 89 -1.16 -15.19 11.34
N GLY A 90 -1.24 -16.42 10.81
CA GLY A 90 -1.14 -17.64 11.61
C GLY A 90 0.22 -17.85 12.29
N ASN A 91 1.27 -17.18 11.81
CA ASN A 91 2.63 -17.34 12.32
C ASN A 91 3.12 -16.16 13.18
N LYS A 92 2.27 -15.16 13.46
CA LYS A 92 2.68 -13.90 14.12
C LYS A 92 3.19 -14.05 15.56
N ASP A 93 2.81 -15.10 16.27
CA ASP A 93 3.06 -15.28 17.72
C ASP A 93 4.26 -16.20 18.04
N GLY A 94 5.08 -16.56 17.05
CA GLY A 94 6.26 -17.42 17.26
C GLY A 94 7.44 -16.67 17.90
N GLU A 95 8.23 -17.34 18.73
CA GLU A 95 9.44 -16.75 19.33
C GLU A 95 10.66 -16.73 18.38
N SER A 96 10.69 -17.56 17.33
CA SER A 96 11.77 -17.60 16.33
C SER A 96 11.28 -18.11 14.97
N GLY A 97 11.81 -17.56 13.87
CA GLY A 97 11.45 -17.98 12.50
C GLY A 97 10.11 -17.44 11.97
N VAL A 98 9.52 -16.46 12.66
CA VAL A 98 8.23 -15.85 12.32
C VAL A 98 8.27 -15.16 10.96
N CYS A 99 9.25 -14.29 10.67
CA CYS A 99 9.32 -13.62 9.37
C CYS A 99 9.47 -14.61 8.20
N PRO A 100 10.43 -15.55 8.20
CA PRO A 100 10.51 -16.54 7.13
C PRO A 100 9.22 -17.35 6.95
N ALA A 101 8.49 -17.64 8.04
CA ALA A 101 7.21 -18.33 7.97
C ALA A 101 6.09 -17.44 7.39
N MET A 102 6.05 -16.16 7.77
CA MET A 102 5.09 -15.16 7.30
C MET A 102 5.29 -14.81 5.82
N PHE A 103 6.55 -14.67 5.39
CA PHE A 103 6.91 -14.21 4.05
C PHE A 103 7.18 -15.34 3.05
N ARG A 104 7.19 -16.61 3.49
CA ARG A 104 7.47 -17.78 2.64
C ARG A 104 6.78 -17.78 1.27
N LYS A 105 5.53 -17.32 1.20
CA LYS A 105 4.79 -17.20 -0.07
C LYS A 105 5.02 -15.86 -0.75
N ILE A 106 5.01 -14.78 0.02
CA ILE A 106 5.17 -13.40 -0.48
C ILE A 106 6.51 -13.27 -1.20
N ASP A 107 7.61 -13.75 -0.61
CA ASP A 107 8.97 -13.66 -1.19
C ASP A 107 9.09 -14.34 -2.56
N THR A 108 8.24 -15.32 -2.86
CA THR A 108 8.25 -16.01 -4.16
C THR A 108 7.54 -15.22 -5.27
N LYS A 109 6.77 -14.18 -4.90
CA LYS A 109 5.90 -13.41 -5.81
C LYS A 109 6.25 -11.93 -5.85
N ALA A 110 6.55 -11.37 -4.68
CA ALA A 110 6.93 -9.99 -4.48
C ALA A 110 8.18 -9.70 -5.31
N TRP A 111 8.13 -8.62 -6.07
CA TRP A 111 9.27 -8.11 -6.79
C TRP A 111 10.23 -7.43 -5.81
N ASP A 112 11.50 -7.81 -5.89
CA ASP A 112 12.59 -7.13 -5.21
C ASP A 112 13.80 -7.07 -6.17
N PRO A 113 14.42 -5.88 -6.36
CA PRO A 113 15.48 -5.72 -7.35
C PRO A 113 16.72 -6.59 -7.07
N ILE A 114 16.93 -7.03 -5.83
CA ILE A 114 18.09 -7.81 -5.39
C ILE A 114 17.69 -9.28 -5.20
N CYS A 115 16.65 -9.53 -4.40
CA CYS A 115 16.25 -10.84 -3.92
C CYS A 115 15.33 -11.58 -4.89
N ASN A 116 14.48 -10.86 -5.64
CA ASN A 116 13.54 -11.48 -6.58
C ASN A 116 13.23 -10.57 -7.78
N PRO A 117 14.20 -10.33 -8.69
CA PRO A 117 14.04 -9.38 -9.78
C PRO A 117 13.01 -9.83 -10.83
N GLY A 118 12.61 -11.10 -10.81
CA GLY A 118 11.55 -11.68 -11.65
C GLY A 118 10.19 -11.75 -10.97
N GLY A 119 10.05 -11.25 -9.74
CA GLY A 119 8.77 -11.11 -9.07
C GLY A 119 7.81 -10.23 -9.90
N LYS A 120 6.51 -10.47 -9.73
CA LYS A 120 5.47 -9.81 -10.53
C LYS A 120 4.57 -8.91 -9.71
N GLU A 121 4.58 -9.09 -8.40
CA GLU A 121 3.68 -8.38 -7.50
C GLU A 121 4.45 -7.31 -6.73
N ASP A 122 3.86 -6.13 -6.62
CA ASP A 122 4.44 -5.02 -5.87
C ASP A 122 3.83 -5.01 -4.45
N PHE A 123 4.31 -5.92 -3.60
CA PHE A 123 3.75 -6.10 -2.24
C PHE A 123 4.53 -5.39 -1.14
N LEU A 124 5.81 -5.11 -1.37
CA LEU A 124 6.75 -4.69 -0.34
C LEU A 124 7.29 -3.29 -0.65
N ARG A 125 7.27 -2.42 0.36
CA ARG A 125 7.97 -1.14 0.32
C ARG A 125 8.93 -1.03 1.50
N PRO A 126 10.24 -0.90 1.23
CA PRO A 126 11.19 -0.57 2.26
C PRO A 126 10.95 0.87 2.72
N LEU A 127 10.94 1.03 4.04
CA LEU A 127 10.67 2.26 4.74
C LEU A 127 11.69 2.45 5.85
N PRO A 128 11.91 3.70 6.28
CA PRO A 128 11.18 4.94 5.94
C PRO A 128 11.59 5.58 4.61
N CYS A 129 10.72 6.43 4.03
CA CYS A 129 11.07 7.19 2.85
C CYS A 129 11.89 8.44 3.21
N PRO A 130 12.80 8.89 2.33
CA PRO A 130 13.51 10.14 2.57
C PRO A 130 12.51 11.31 2.58
N VAL A 131 12.70 12.25 3.50
CA VAL A 131 11.76 13.36 3.70
C VAL A 131 11.63 14.21 2.43
N GLY A 132 10.40 14.37 1.94
CA GLY A 132 10.10 15.17 0.75
C GLY A 132 10.52 14.53 -0.57
N LEU A 133 10.99 13.28 -0.56
CA LEU A 133 11.34 12.51 -1.75
C LEU A 133 10.49 11.25 -1.86
N PRO A 134 10.27 10.72 -3.08
CA PRO A 134 9.58 9.47 -3.25
C PRO A 134 10.34 8.28 -2.64
N CYS A 135 9.59 7.28 -2.19
CA CYS A 135 10.09 5.98 -1.77
C CYS A 135 10.39 5.18 -3.05
N ILE A 136 11.48 5.51 -3.72
CA ILE A 136 11.78 4.93 -5.03
C ILE A 136 12.28 3.51 -4.82
N ASN A 137 11.51 2.53 -5.30
CA ASN A 137 12.03 1.21 -5.61
C ASN A 137 11.73 0.90 -7.09
N GLY A 138 12.59 1.33 -8.02
CA GLY A 138 12.41 1.04 -9.45
C GLY A 138 11.31 1.83 -10.19
N THR A 139 10.60 1.17 -11.12
CA THR A 139 9.76 1.70 -12.21
C THR A 139 8.51 2.51 -11.80
N GLN A 140 8.38 2.87 -10.52
CA GLN A 140 7.19 3.50 -9.94
C GLN A 140 7.08 5.01 -10.17
N ALA A 141 8.11 5.63 -10.75
CA ALA A 141 8.10 7.06 -11.02
C ALA A 141 6.96 7.47 -11.97
N ASP A 142 6.55 6.58 -12.88
CA ASP A 142 5.58 6.89 -13.94
C ASP A 142 4.13 6.98 -13.44
N TRP A 143 3.80 6.33 -12.32
CA TRP A 143 2.44 6.31 -11.74
C TRP A 143 2.39 6.79 -10.28
N LEU A 144 3.44 7.46 -9.82
CA LEU A 144 3.44 8.10 -8.51
C LEU A 144 2.41 9.24 -8.49
N ILE A 145 1.50 9.21 -7.51
CA ILE A 145 0.55 10.30 -7.34
C ILE A 145 1.30 11.56 -6.90
N PRO A 146 1.17 12.69 -7.63
CA PRO A 146 1.90 13.91 -7.31
C PRO A 146 1.65 14.38 -5.87
N GLY A 147 2.73 14.75 -5.17
CA GLY A 147 2.68 15.22 -3.78
C GLY A 147 2.76 14.13 -2.72
N TYR A 148 2.81 12.86 -3.12
CA TYR A 148 2.97 11.72 -2.21
C TYR A 148 4.31 11.00 -2.40
N GLN A 149 4.78 10.32 -1.36
CA GLN A 149 6.07 9.63 -1.39
C GLN A 149 5.98 8.23 -2.01
N PHE A 150 4.86 7.52 -1.83
CA PHE A 150 4.67 6.22 -2.47
C PHE A 150 3.29 6.09 -3.09
N THR A 151 3.17 5.14 -4.01
CA THR A 151 1.90 4.69 -4.57
C THR A 151 2.01 3.19 -4.87
N TYR A 152 0.97 2.45 -4.48
CA TYR A 152 0.63 1.14 -4.99
C TYR A 152 -0.57 1.28 -5.90
N LYS A 153 -0.44 0.74 -7.09
CA LYS A 153 -1.50 0.70 -8.08
C LYS A 153 -2.21 -0.65 -7.99
N VAL A 154 -3.53 -0.63 -7.89
CA VAL A 154 -4.37 -1.83 -7.87
C VAL A 154 -5.17 -1.85 -9.17
N ASP A 155 -4.72 -2.64 -10.15
CA ASP A 155 -5.29 -2.65 -11.50
C ASP A 155 -5.60 -4.06 -12.05
N ASP A 156 -6.03 -4.98 -11.17
CA ASP A 156 -6.36 -6.35 -11.56
C ASP A 156 -7.62 -6.42 -12.45
N ILE A 157 -7.41 -6.81 -13.70
CA ILE A 157 -8.47 -6.96 -14.72
C ILE A 157 -9.19 -8.30 -14.68
N LEU A 158 -8.73 -9.27 -13.89
CA LEU A 158 -9.27 -10.63 -13.83
C LEU A 158 -10.25 -10.80 -12.67
N LYS A 159 -9.97 -10.17 -11.52
CA LYS A 159 -10.79 -10.32 -10.31
C LYS A 159 -10.79 -9.05 -9.44
N PRO A 160 -11.83 -8.82 -8.62
CA PRO A 160 -11.76 -7.90 -7.49
C PRO A 160 -10.64 -8.28 -6.51
N ARG A 161 -10.06 -7.29 -5.84
CA ARG A 161 -8.95 -7.47 -4.89
C ARG A 161 -9.35 -7.13 -3.48
N TYR A 162 -8.90 -7.92 -2.51
CA TYR A 162 -9.06 -7.64 -1.09
C TYR A 162 -7.66 -7.51 -0.48
N GLU A 163 -7.19 -6.27 -0.37
CA GLU A 163 -5.84 -5.96 0.08
C GLU A 163 -5.82 -5.76 1.60
N LEU A 164 -4.74 -6.25 2.22
CA LEU A 164 -4.45 -6.10 3.64
C LEU A 164 -3.18 -5.28 3.78
N ILE A 165 -3.24 -4.27 4.65
CA ILE A 165 -2.20 -3.27 4.80
C ILE A 165 -1.69 -3.33 6.23
N PHE A 166 -0.38 -3.43 6.39
CA PHE A 166 0.26 -3.48 7.70
C PHE A 166 1.72 -3.05 7.65
N TRP A 167 2.26 -2.81 8.84
CA TRP A 167 3.66 -2.55 9.10
C TRP A 167 4.37 -3.76 9.65
N LEU A 168 5.64 -3.88 9.29
CA LEU A 168 6.55 -4.83 9.88
C LEU A 168 7.92 -4.22 10.09
N ARG A 169 8.56 -4.53 11.22
CA ARG A 169 9.99 -4.26 11.38
C ARG A 169 10.80 -5.28 10.57
N SER A 170 11.62 -4.81 9.64
CA SER A 170 12.51 -5.69 8.85
C SER A 170 13.68 -6.15 9.73
N TRP A 171 14.17 -7.35 9.43
CA TRP A 171 15.43 -7.87 9.97
C TRP A 171 16.43 -7.83 8.82
N LEU A 172 17.22 -6.75 8.72
CA LEU A 172 18.50 -6.87 8.02
C LEU A 172 19.43 -7.66 8.94
N GLU A 173 19.54 -8.97 8.70
CA GLU A 173 20.76 -9.74 8.99
C GLU A 173 21.53 -9.97 7.68
#